data_AF-A0A7C7E638-F1
#
_entry.id   AF-A0A7C7E638-F1
#
_cell.length_a   1.000
_cell.length_b   1.000
_cell.length_c   1.000
_cell.angle_alpha   90.00
_cell.angle_beta   90.00
_cell.angle_gamma   90.00
#
_symmetry.space_group_name_H-M   'P 1'
#
loop_
_entity.id
_entity.type
_entity.pdbx_description
1 polymer ?
#
loop_
_entity_poly.entity_id
_entity_poly.type
_entity_poly.pdbx_seq_one_letter_code
_entity_poly.pdbx_strand_id
1 'polypeptide(L)'
;VKAHLRNQMPVVLAIATNDGLSGNARNIGSLLNTKNIYFVPFGQDDPVKKPASLVAKFRMIVPTIELALEGRQIEPILTMQA
;
A
#
# COMPACT_ATOMS: atom_id res chain seq x y z
N VAL A 1 -4.62 -7.69 -12.03
CA VAL A 1 -5.54 -6.82 -11.26
C VAL A 1 -7.00 -6.96 -11.68
N LYS A 2 -7.43 -6.55 -12.90
CA LYS A 2 -8.86 -6.60 -13.33
C LYS A 2 -9.54 -7.95 -13.08
N ALA A 3 -8.90 -9.06 -13.47
CA ALA A 3 -9.45 -10.40 -13.27
C ALA A 3 -9.54 -10.80 -11.79
N HIS A 4 -8.58 -10.40 -10.95
CA HIS A 4 -8.63 -10.65 -9.50
C HIS A 4 -9.82 -9.95 -8.87
N LEU A 5 -9.98 -8.64 -9.13
CA LEU A 5 -11.08 -7.86 -8.57
C LEU A 5 -12.45 -8.35 -9.07
N ARG A 6 -12.57 -8.75 -10.35
CA ARG A 6 -13.79 -9.38 -10.89
C ARG A 6 -14.15 -10.67 -10.13
N ASN A 7 -13.14 -11.44 -9.73
CA ASN A 7 -13.30 -12.71 -9.02
C ASN A 7 -13.28 -12.55 -7.49
N GLN A 8 -13.39 -11.32 -6.97
CA GLN A 8 -13.29 -11.01 -5.53
C GLN A 8 -12.01 -11.52 -4.86
N MET A 9 -10.93 -11.69 -5.63
CA MET A 9 -9.64 -12.10 -5.10
C MET A 9 -8.83 -10.88 -4.64
N PRO A 10 -8.03 -11.02 -3.56
CA PRO A 10 -7.23 -9.92 -3.04
C PRO A 10 -6.17 -9.46 -4.03
N VAL A 11 -5.91 -8.16 -4.04
CA VAL A 11 -4.77 -7.53 -4.71
C VAL A 11 -3.96 -6.80 -3.66
N VAL A 12 -2.71 -7.22 -3.48
CA VAL A 12 -1.76 -6.58 -2.56
C VAL A 12 -0.89 -5.58 -3.32
N LEU A 13 -0.79 -4.35 -2.81
CA LEU A 13 -0.03 -3.25 -3.39
C LEU A 13 1.16 -2.90 -2.49
N ALA A 14 2.37 -3.01 -3.03
CA ALA A 14 3.58 -2.46 -2.43
C ALA A 14 3.98 -1.19 -3.20
N ILE A 15 3.59 -0.02 -2.70
CA ILE A 15 3.84 1.26 -3.39
C ILE A 15 5.30 1.70 -3.25
N ALA A 16 5.84 2.33 -4.28
CA ALA A 16 7.13 3.00 -4.26
C ALA A 16 7.07 4.15 -5.27
N THR A 17 6.82 5.36 -4.80
CA THR A 17 6.65 6.53 -5.66
C THR A 17 7.14 7.80 -4.97
N ASN A 18 7.67 8.75 -5.74
CA ASN A 18 8.22 10.02 -5.23
C ASN A 18 7.16 11.12 -5.07
N ASP A 19 5.92 10.90 -5.53
CA ASP A 19 4.80 11.85 -5.52
C ASP A 19 3.58 11.35 -4.71
N GLY A 20 3.81 10.39 -3.80
CA GLY A 20 2.79 9.69 -3.03
C GLY A 20 1.99 10.59 -2.07
N LEU A 21 2.62 11.63 -1.51
CA LEU A 21 1.94 12.67 -0.73
C LEU A 21 1.65 13.94 -1.55
N SER A 22 1.79 13.89 -2.88
CA SER A 22 1.45 14.99 -3.78
C SER A 22 0.50 14.53 -4.89
N GLY A 23 0.96 14.45 -6.15
CA GLY A 23 0.12 14.17 -7.32
C GLY A 23 -0.63 12.83 -7.24
N ASN A 24 -0.03 11.83 -6.60
CA ASN A 24 -0.58 10.48 -6.52
C ASN A 24 -1.38 10.21 -5.24
N ALA A 25 -1.42 11.17 -4.30
CA ALA A 25 -2.11 11.03 -3.02
C ALA A 25 -3.60 10.67 -3.20
N ARG A 26 -4.26 11.29 -4.19
CA ARG A 26 -5.67 11.00 -4.53
C ARG A 26 -5.87 9.54 -4.97
N ASN A 27 -4.96 8.99 -5.76
CA ASN A 27 -5.07 7.64 -6.26
C ASN A 27 -4.84 6.63 -5.14
N ILE A 28 -3.82 6.86 -4.30
CA ILE A 28 -3.56 6.03 -3.11
C ILE A 28 -4.78 6.04 -2.18
N GLY A 29 -5.32 7.23 -1.86
CA GLY A 29 -6.53 7.37 -1.05
C GLY A 29 -7.75 6.65 -1.65
N SER A 30 -7.93 6.74 -2.96
CA SER A 30 -9.04 6.05 -3.65
C SER A 30 -8.89 4.53 -3.60
N LEU A 31 -7.67 4.03 -3.75
CA LEU A 31 -7.35 2.60 -3.68
C LEU A 31 -7.48 2.05 -2.26
N LEU A 32 -7.13 2.82 -1.22
CA LEU A 32 -7.32 2.45 0.19
C LEU A 32 -8.78 2.15 0.54
N ASN A 33 -9.74 2.83 -0.12
CA ASN A 33 -11.18 2.62 0.06
C ASN A 33 -11.76 1.55 -0.88
N THR A 34 -10.94 0.86 -1.68
CA THR A 34 -11.42 -0.10 -2.68
C THR A 34 -11.44 -1.52 -2.12
N LYS A 35 -12.58 -2.20 -2.25
CA LYS A 35 -12.74 -3.60 -1.79
C LYS A 35 -11.72 -4.53 -2.46
N ASN A 36 -11.18 -5.46 -1.67
CA ASN A 36 -10.17 -6.45 -2.07
C ASN A 36 -8.83 -5.84 -2.52
N ILE A 37 -8.57 -4.56 -2.22
CA ILE A 37 -7.25 -3.96 -2.34
C ILE A 37 -6.66 -3.83 -0.95
N TYR A 38 -5.42 -4.31 -0.81
CA TYR A 38 -4.66 -4.31 0.44
C TYR A 38 -3.31 -3.67 0.19
N PHE A 39 -2.80 -2.96 1.18
CA PHE A 39 -1.52 -2.27 1.09
C PHE A 39 -0.49 -2.94 1.99
N VAL A 40 0.70 -3.15 1.44
CA VAL A 40 1.88 -3.42 2.26
C VAL A 40 2.16 -2.16 3.07
N PRO A 41 2.45 -2.26 4.39
CA PRO A 41 2.71 -1.10 5.23
C PRO A 41 3.74 -0.16 4.60
N PHE A 42 3.46 1.13 4.60
CA PHE A 42 4.26 2.12 3.89
C PHE A 42 4.43 3.42 4.70
N GLY A 43 5.36 4.26 4.25
CA GLY A 43 5.61 5.58 4.84
C GLY A 43 6.55 6.40 3.97
N GLN A 44 6.97 7.57 4.44
CA GLN A 44 8.06 8.33 3.79
C GLN A 44 9.40 7.62 4.04
N ASP A 45 10.25 7.53 3.01
CA ASP A 45 11.57 6.91 3.08
C ASP A 45 12.71 7.91 3.28
N ASP A 46 12.59 9.13 2.75
CA ASP A 46 13.49 10.25 3.03
C ASP A 46 12.66 11.55 3.11
N PRO A 47 12.08 11.90 4.27
CA PRO A 47 11.21 13.06 4.41
C PRO A 47 11.92 14.39 4.10
N VAL A 48 13.25 14.46 4.24
CA VAL A 48 14.03 15.69 4.05
C VAL A 48 14.32 15.92 2.57
N LYS A 49 14.82 14.89 1.86
CA LYS A 49 15.18 15.04 0.44
C LYS A 49 14.01 14.76 -0.49
N LYS A 50 13.05 13.93 -0.06
CA LYS A 50 11.91 13.46 -0.86
C LYS A 50 10.61 13.57 -0.07
N PRO A 51 10.17 14.80 0.28
CA PRO A 51 9.03 15.01 1.18
C PRO A 51 7.71 14.40 0.68
N ALA A 52 7.54 14.22 -0.63
CA ALA A 52 6.35 13.60 -1.20
C ALA A 52 6.47 12.07 -1.41
N SER A 53 7.64 11.48 -1.15
CA SER A 53 7.91 10.07 -1.45
C SER A 53 7.24 9.14 -0.45
N LEU A 54 6.69 8.04 -0.93
CA LEU A 54 6.15 6.94 -0.15
C LEU A 54 6.70 5.61 -0.68
N VAL A 55 7.21 4.79 0.23
CA VAL A 55 7.73 3.44 -0.08
C VAL A 55 7.13 2.42 0.89
N ALA A 56 6.81 1.23 0.37
CA ALA A 56 6.36 0.11 1.16
C ALA A 56 7.53 -0.58 1.87
N LYS A 57 7.28 -1.06 3.09
CA LYS A 57 8.19 -1.96 3.81
C LYS A 57 8.14 -3.33 3.13
N PHE A 58 8.94 -3.53 2.09
CA PHE A 58 8.91 -4.74 1.25
C PHE A 58 9.03 -6.07 2.02
N ARG A 59 9.72 -6.08 3.17
CA ARG A 59 9.76 -7.24 4.07
C ARG A 59 8.38 -7.70 4.57
N MET A 60 7.38 -6.82 4.52
CA MET A 60 6.01 -7.08 4.94
C MET A 60 5.12 -7.58 3.79
N ILE A 61 5.63 -7.78 2.57
CA ILE A 61 4.82 -8.30 1.45
C ILE A 61 4.16 -9.63 1.82
N VAL A 62 4.93 -10.61 2.30
CA VAL A 62 4.39 -11.94 2.63
C VAL A 62 3.36 -11.87 3.77
N PRO A 63 3.65 -11.23 4.92
CA PRO A 63 2.65 -11.00 5.96
C PRO A 63 1.38 -10.30 5.48
N THR A 64 1.51 -9.36 4.53
CA THR A 64 0.36 -8.66 3.96
C THR A 64 -0.48 -9.60 3.09
N ILE A 65 0.16 -10.47 2.31
CA ILE A 65 -0.54 -11.47 1.48
C ILE A 65 -1.32 -12.45 2.36
N GLU A 66 -0.72 -12.95 3.43
CA GLU A 66 -1.37 -13.89 4.36
C GLU A 66 -2.66 -13.31 4.93
N LEU A 67 -2.64 -12.07 5.42
CA LEU A 67 -3.83 -11.40 5.93
C LEU A 67 -4.82 -11.02 4.83
N ALA A 68 -4.34 -10.62 3.65
CA ALA A 68 -5.20 -10.30 2.51
C ALA A 68 -6.00 -11.52 2.03
N LEU A 69 -5.43 -12.73 2.11
CA LEU A 69 -6.14 -13.98 1.83
C LEU A 69 -7.28 -14.25 2.84
N GLU A 70 -7.17 -13.75 4.07
CA GLU A 70 -8.24 -13.75 5.08
C GLU A 70 -9.22 -12.57 4.92
N GLY A 71 -9.02 -11.73 3.90
CA GLY A 71 -9.83 -10.53 3.67
C GLY A 71 -9.45 -9.34 4.57
N ARG A 72 -8.30 -9.37 5.23
CA ARG A 72 -7.88 -8.41 6.26
C ARG A 72 -6.71 -7.54 5.79
N GLN A 73 -6.77 -6.25 6.10
CA GLN A 73 -5.64 -5.34 5.95
C GLN A 73 -4.66 -5.56 7.09
N ILE A 74 -3.36 -5.66 6.78
CA ILE A 74 -2.34 -5.70 7.81
C ILE A 74 -2.23 -4.34 8.52
N GLU A 75 -2.05 -4.40 9.83
CA GLU A 75 -1.93 -3.23 10.70
C GLU A 75 -0.60 -3.30 11.48
N PRO A 76 0.07 -2.15 11.73
CA PRO A 76 -0.25 -0.83 11.19
C PRO A 76 0.09 -0.70 9.69
N ILE A 77 -0.77 -0.02 8.93
CA ILE A 77 -0.54 0.29 7.50
C ILE A 77 0.41 1.48 7.32
N LEU A 78 0.24 2.55 8.10
CA LEU A 78 1.13 3.71 8.08
C LEU A 78 2.27 3.49 9.07
N THR A 79 3.50 3.62 8.60
CA THR A 79 4.68 3.38 9.44
C THR A 79 5.77 4.41 9.19
N MET A 80 6.57 4.71 10.20
CA MET A 80 7.84 5.39 9.97
C MET A 80 8.81 4.41 9.31
N GLN A 81 9.41 4.81 8.20
CA GLN A 81 10.59 4.12 7.68
C GLN A 81 11.81 4.76 8.32
N ALA A 82 12.73 3.91 8.78
CA ALA A 82 14.03 4.31 9.31
C ALA A 82 15.07 4.15 8.22
#